data_AF-C8XI74-F1
#
_entry.id   AF-C8XI74-F1
#
_cell.length_a   1.000
_cell.length_b   1.000
_cell.length_c   1.000
_cell.angle_alpha   90.00
_cell.angle_beta   90.00
_cell.angle_gamma   90.00
#
_symmetry.space_group_name_H-M   'P 1'
#
loop_
_entity.id
_entity.type
_entity.pdbx_description
1 polymer ?
#
loop_
_entity_poly.entity_id
_entity_poly.type
_entity_poly.pdbx_seq_one_letter_code
_entity_poly.pdbx_strand_id
1 'polypeptide(L)'
;MDIARAEAGIQARLADADLLWQLGRRESAFLLALTALGARSRLALPEVKGDRDAFVTYLKAQHGWRIEIEYRGKQWSIDNLIYTWLRCQLVHEGALPIDLVIDDTLSQNGGLSVRAGGAPEYVLLLSPAWFDFISSAADPG
;
A
#
# COMPACT_ATOMS: atom_id res chain seq x y z
N MET A 1 20.89 2.80 -12.71
CA MET A 1 20.73 2.62 -11.26
C MET A 1 21.38 1.29 -10.92
N ASP A 2 22.26 1.25 -9.93
CA ASP A 2 22.87 0.00 -9.48
C ASP A 2 21.78 -0.85 -8.79
N ILE A 3 21.50 -2.03 -9.35
CA ILE A 3 20.42 -2.93 -8.89
C ILE A 3 20.69 -3.35 -7.44
N ALA A 4 21.92 -3.72 -7.10
CA ALA A 4 22.28 -4.14 -5.75
C ALA A 4 22.08 -3.01 -4.73
N ARG A 5 22.43 -1.77 -5.11
CA ARG A 5 22.16 -0.60 -4.27
C ARG A 5 20.66 -0.35 -4.09
N ALA A 6 19.86 -0.54 -5.14
CA ALA A 6 18.41 -0.35 -5.07
C ALA A 6 17.76 -1.42 -4.18
N GLU A 7 18.18 -2.68 -4.30
CA GLU A 7 17.73 -3.79 -3.45
C GLU A 7 18.08 -3.57 -1.98
N ALA A 8 19.33 -3.19 -1.67
CA ALA A 8 19.72 -2.83 -0.31
C ALA A 8 18.87 -1.67 0.24
N GLY A 9 18.53 -0.70 -0.60
CA GLY A 9 17.63 0.40 -0.25
C GLY A 9 16.21 -0.08 0.09
N ILE A 10 15.65 -0.98 -0.71
CA ILE A 10 14.33 -1.60 -0.48
C ILE A 10 14.34 -2.33 0.87
N GLN A 11 15.33 -3.19 1.10
CA GLN A 11 15.48 -3.96 2.34
C GLN A 11 15.55 -3.07 3.58
N ALA A 12 16.37 -2.01 3.53
CA ALA A 12 16.46 -1.07 4.64
C ALA A 12 15.13 -0.36 4.92
N ARG A 13 14.38 0.04 3.88
CA ARG A 13 13.06 0.66 4.05
C ARG A 13 12.04 -0.30 4.68
N LEU A 14 12.08 -1.59 4.34
CA LEU A 14 11.19 -2.58 4.93
C LEU A 14 11.53 -2.86 6.39
N ALA A 15 12.81 -3.00 6.73
CA ALA A 15 13.24 -3.13 8.13
C ALA A 15 12.81 -1.92 8.99
N ASP A 16 12.96 -0.71 8.46
CA ASP A 16 12.48 0.51 9.12
C ASP A 16 10.94 0.53 9.24
N ALA A 17 10.23 0.06 8.20
CA ALA A 17 8.77 -0.02 8.19
C ALA A 17 8.26 -0.97 9.28
N ASP A 18 8.87 -2.14 9.42
CA ASP A 18 8.51 -3.14 10.42
C ASP A 18 8.74 -2.63 11.85
N LEU A 19 9.87 -1.94 12.09
CA LEU A 19 10.13 -1.30 13.37
C LEU A 19 9.05 -0.27 13.71
N LEU A 20 8.68 0.59 12.77
CA LEU A 20 7.64 1.60 12.96
C LEU A 20 6.26 0.96 13.18
N TRP A 21 5.99 -0.16 12.50
CA TRP A 21 4.77 -0.92 12.66
C TRP A 21 4.62 -1.46 14.08
N GLN A 22 5.68 -2.05 14.62
CA GLN A 22 5.75 -2.57 15.99
C GLN A 22 5.56 -1.46 17.05
N LEU A 23 6.02 -0.24 16.74
CA LEU A 23 5.85 0.94 17.59
C LEU A 23 4.46 1.61 17.43
N GLY A 24 3.56 1.04 16.64
CA GLY A 24 2.21 1.59 16.39
C GLY A 24 2.19 2.81 15.47
N ARG A 25 3.31 3.14 14.81
CA ARG A 25 3.42 4.27 13.87
C ARG A 25 2.93 3.85 12.47
N ARG A 26 1.65 3.52 12.37
CA ARG A 26 1.03 2.86 11.20
C ARG A 26 1.24 3.59 9.88
N GLU A 27 0.95 4.90 9.82
CA GLU A 27 1.11 5.68 8.58
C GLU A 27 2.56 5.78 8.12
N SER A 28 3.49 5.97 9.06
CA SER A 28 4.93 6.01 8.76
C SER A 28 5.43 4.65 8.26
N ALA A 29 4.96 3.55 8.85
CA ALA A 29 5.27 2.21 8.37
C ALA A 29 4.75 1.98 6.95
N PHE A 30 3.48 2.33 6.68
CA PHE A 30 2.91 2.26 5.33
C PHE A 30 3.67 3.12 4.32
N LEU A 31 4.06 4.34 4.68
CA LEU A 31 4.84 5.22 3.81
C LEU A 31 6.13 4.54 3.36
N LEU A 32 6.86 3.91 4.27
CA LEU A 32 8.11 3.22 3.95
C LEU A 32 7.88 1.96 3.12
N ALA A 33 6.89 1.13 3.48
CA ALA A 33 6.55 -0.09 2.74
C ALA A 33 6.07 0.23 1.30
N LEU A 34 5.23 1.27 1.12
CA LEU A 34 4.76 1.71 -0.19
C LEU A 34 5.87 2.33 -1.05
N THR A 35 6.85 2.98 -0.40
CA THR A 35 8.04 3.49 -1.07
C THR A 35 8.92 2.33 -1.56
N ALA A 36 9.12 1.32 -0.71
CA ALA A 36 9.85 0.10 -1.04
C ALA A 36 9.18 -0.64 -2.20
N LEU A 37 7.85 -0.83 -2.14
CA LEU A 37 7.06 -1.44 -3.21
C LEU A 37 7.18 -0.65 -4.53
N GLY A 38 7.15 0.68 -4.48
CA GLY A 38 7.35 1.51 -5.67
C GLY A 38 8.75 1.43 -6.25
N ALA A 39 9.79 1.22 -5.43
CA ALA A 39 11.12 0.93 -5.94
C ALA A 39 11.20 -0.47 -6.56
N ARG A 40 10.61 -1.48 -5.91
CA ARG A 40 10.54 -2.85 -6.41
C ARG A 40 9.80 -2.93 -7.75
N SER A 41 8.67 -2.24 -7.90
CA SER A 41 7.89 -2.25 -9.14
C SER A 41 8.69 -1.72 -10.34
N ARG A 42 9.50 -0.67 -10.15
CA ARG A 42 10.36 -0.12 -11.20
C ARG A 42 11.55 -1.03 -11.55
N LEU A 43 12.05 -1.79 -10.57
CA LEU A 43 13.08 -2.81 -10.84
C LEU A 43 12.49 -3.98 -11.63
N ALA A 44 11.28 -4.41 -11.27
CA ALA A 44 10.61 -5.54 -11.90
C ALA A 44 10.08 -5.24 -13.31
N LEU A 45 9.71 -3.98 -13.58
CA LEU A 45 9.08 -3.53 -14.84
C LEU A 45 9.83 -2.33 -15.44
N PRO A 46 11.12 -2.47 -15.81
CA PRO A 46 11.95 -1.34 -16.27
C PRO A 46 11.46 -0.72 -17.59
N GLU A 47 10.71 -1.47 -18.40
CA GLU A 47 10.13 -1.02 -19.67
C GLU A 47 8.83 -0.22 -19.51
N VAL A 48 8.16 -0.32 -18.36
CA VAL A 48 6.91 0.39 -18.10
C VAL A 48 7.22 1.85 -17.77
N LYS A 49 6.72 2.75 -18.63
CA LYS A 49 6.90 4.20 -18.44
C LYS A 49 5.84 4.74 -17.50
N GLY A 50 6.29 5.40 -16.43
CA GLY A 50 5.43 6.07 -15.46
C GLY A 50 5.34 5.31 -14.14
N ASP A 51 5.54 6.06 -13.05
CA ASP A 51 5.58 5.49 -11.68
C ASP A 51 4.25 4.83 -11.29
N ARG A 52 3.12 5.44 -11.66
CA ARG A 52 1.78 4.88 -11.45
C ARG A 52 1.60 3.54 -12.15
N ASP A 53 1.90 3.50 -13.44
CA ASP A 53 1.61 2.33 -14.26
C ASP A 53 2.49 1.16 -13.86
N ALA A 54 3.77 1.41 -13.55
CA ALA A 54 4.66 0.38 -13.00
C ALA A 54 4.16 -0.13 -11.64
N PHE A 55 3.79 0.77 -10.71
CA PHE A 55 3.30 0.39 -9.39
C PHE A 55 2.02 -0.44 -9.46
N VAL A 56 0.99 0.06 -10.16
CA VAL A 56 -0.33 -0.59 -10.24
C VAL A 56 -0.23 -1.92 -10.97
N THR A 57 0.53 -1.99 -12.08
CA THR A 57 0.73 -3.24 -12.82
C THR A 57 1.44 -4.27 -11.97
N TYR A 58 2.51 -3.87 -11.27
CA TYR A 58 3.27 -4.78 -10.41
C TYR A 58 2.43 -5.30 -9.24
N LEU A 59 1.72 -4.41 -8.53
CA LEU A 59 0.89 -4.78 -7.38
C LEU A 59 -0.24 -5.73 -7.80
N LYS A 60 -0.88 -5.46 -8.92
CA LYS A 60 -1.93 -6.31 -9.49
C LYS A 60 -1.42 -7.72 -9.83
N ALA A 61 -0.14 -7.87 -10.18
CA ALA A 61 0.46 -9.17 -10.45
C ALA A 61 0.76 -9.98 -9.18
N GLN A 62 0.72 -9.38 -7.99
CA GLN A 62 0.98 -10.06 -6.71
C GLN A 62 -0.23 -10.81 -6.16
N HIS A 63 -1.39 -10.72 -6.81
CA HIS A 63 -2.61 -11.37 -6.36
C HIS A 63 -3.48 -11.83 -7.53
N GLY A 64 -4.34 -12.82 -7.28
CA GLY A 64 -5.24 -13.40 -8.28
C GLY A 64 -6.69 -12.93 -8.17
N TRP A 65 -6.99 -12.01 -7.24
CA TRP A 65 -8.35 -11.57 -6.94
C TRP A 65 -8.60 -10.17 -7.49
N ARG A 66 -9.87 -9.75 -7.51
CA ARG A 66 -10.25 -8.39 -7.92
C ARG A 66 -11.18 -7.80 -6.87
N ILE A 67 -10.80 -6.65 -6.36
CA ILE A 67 -11.58 -5.88 -5.40
C ILE A 67 -11.86 -4.51 -6.02
N GLU A 68 -13.15 -4.15 -6.08
CA GLU A 68 -13.64 -2.84 -6.52
C GLU A 68 -14.41 -2.21 -5.36
N ILE A 69 -14.11 -0.95 -5.06
CA ILE A 69 -14.58 -0.24 -3.87
C ILE A 69 -15.13 1.12 -4.31
N GLU A 70 -16.33 1.46 -3.86
CA GLU A 70 -16.82 2.83 -4.00
C GLU A 70 -16.18 3.71 -2.92
N TYR A 71 -15.49 4.78 -3.33
CA TYR A 71 -14.87 5.74 -2.44
C TYR A 71 -14.89 7.13 -3.07
N ARG A 72 -15.44 8.10 -2.32
CA ARG A 72 -15.65 9.49 -2.75
C ARG A 72 -16.40 9.61 -4.10
N GLY A 73 -17.49 8.84 -4.22
CA GLY A 73 -18.38 8.85 -5.38
C GLY A 73 -17.76 8.29 -6.67
N LYS A 74 -16.67 7.53 -6.57
CA LYS A 74 -16.02 6.85 -7.68
C LYS A 74 -15.74 5.39 -7.32
N GLN A 75 -15.81 4.51 -8.31
CA GLN A 75 -15.39 3.12 -8.16
C GLN A 75 -13.88 3.00 -8.39
N TRP A 76 -13.19 2.34 -7.47
CA TRP A 76 -11.75 2.14 -7.49
C TRP A 76 -11.42 0.66 -7.37
N SER A 77 -10.56 0.16 -8.26
CA SER A 77 -9.84 -1.08 -7.98
C SER A 77 -8.92 -0.86 -6.78
N ILE A 78 -8.74 -1.85 -5.92
CA ILE A 78 -7.86 -1.69 -4.75
C ILE A 78 -6.43 -1.27 -5.11
N ASP A 79 -5.87 -1.73 -6.23
CA ASP A 79 -4.51 -1.35 -6.66
C ASP A 79 -4.39 0.17 -6.92
N ASN A 80 -5.38 0.75 -7.63
CA ASN A 80 -5.46 2.19 -7.86
C ASN A 80 -5.78 2.97 -6.59
N LEU A 81 -6.55 2.38 -5.66
CA LEU A 81 -6.86 2.98 -4.38
C LEU A 81 -5.60 3.08 -3.51
N ILE A 82 -4.83 2.00 -3.39
CA ILE A 82 -3.54 1.96 -2.67
C ILE A 82 -2.58 2.99 -3.27
N TYR A 83 -2.44 3.04 -4.59
CA TYR A 83 -1.57 4.03 -5.22
C TYR A 83 -2.02 5.48 -4.94
N THR A 84 -3.30 5.76 -5.13
CA THR A 84 -3.79 7.15 -5.12
C THR A 84 -4.03 7.68 -3.71
N TRP A 85 -4.67 6.89 -2.85
CA TRP A 85 -5.19 7.34 -1.56
C TRP A 85 -4.35 6.91 -0.35
N LEU A 86 -3.51 5.88 -0.49
CA LEU A 86 -2.50 5.57 0.52
C LEU A 86 -1.18 6.22 0.12
N ARG A 87 -0.55 5.73 -0.96
CA ARG A 87 0.81 6.13 -1.31
C ARG A 87 0.93 7.61 -1.63
N CYS A 88 0.20 8.11 -2.62
CA CYS A 88 0.36 9.52 -3.02
C CYS A 88 -0.04 10.49 -1.91
N GLN A 89 -1.05 10.18 -1.10
CA GLN A 89 -1.45 11.03 0.04
C GLN A 89 -0.36 11.05 1.12
N LEU A 90 0.14 9.88 1.54
CA LEU A 90 1.24 9.82 2.51
C LEU A 90 2.51 10.51 2.00
N VAL A 91 2.84 10.38 0.72
CA VAL A 91 4.06 10.96 0.14
C VAL A 91 3.95 12.48 -0.06
N HIS A 92 2.80 12.99 -0.54
CA HIS A 92 2.66 14.39 -0.90
C HIS A 92 2.07 15.26 0.22
N GLU A 93 1.14 14.71 0.99
CA GLU A 93 0.43 15.44 2.06
C GLU A 93 0.92 15.05 3.45
N GLY A 94 1.69 13.96 3.58
CA GLY A 94 2.25 13.49 4.85
C GLY A 94 1.24 12.82 5.78
N ALA A 95 0.01 12.57 5.32
CA ALA A 95 -1.05 11.94 6.09
C ALA A 95 -2.02 11.18 5.19
N LEU A 96 -2.72 10.18 5.75
CA LEU A 96 -3.87 9.57 5.09
C LEU A 96 -5.06 10.55 5.01
N PRO A 97 -5.97 10.37 4.03
CA PRO A 97 -7.26 11.05 4.05
C PRO A 97 -7.99 10.82 5.37
N ILE A 98 -8.68 11.85 5.87
CA ILE A 98 -9.43 11.78 7.14
C ILE A 98 -10.51 10.69 7.16
N ASP A 99 -11.01 10.33 5.98
CA ASP A 99 -12.01 9.31 5.69
C ASP A 99 -11.40 7.96 5.29
N LEU A 100 -10.11 7.74 5.57
CA LEU A 100 -9.43 6.46 5.38
C LEU A 100 -8.70 6.06 6.65
N VAL A 101 -9.15 4.97 7.28
CA VAL A 101 -8.65 4.53 8.59
C VAL A 101 -8.11 3.10 8.51
N ILE A 102 -6.94 2.89 9.13
CA ILE A 102 -6.41 1.55 9.37
C ILE A 102 -7.08 1.02 10.64
N ASP A 103 -7.92 0.00 10.50
CA ASP A 103 -8.78 -0.49 11.58
C ASP A 103 -8.33 -1.88 12.03
N ASP A 104 -7.73 -1.93 13.22
CA ASP A 104 -7.23 -3.18 13.83
C ASP A 104 -8.35 -4.20 14.07
N THR A 105 -9.62 -3.79 14.18
CA THR A 105 -10.77 -4.69 14.38
C THR A 105 -11.08 -5.53 13.15
N LEU A 106 -10.71 -5.07 11.94
CA LEU A 106 -10.86 -5.87 10.71
C LEU A 106 -9.91 -7.07 10.66
N SER A 107 -8.87 -7.08 11.49
CA SER A 107 -7.90 -8.20 11.57
C SER A 107 -8.44 -9.42 12.29
N GLN A 108 -9.64 -9.37 12.89
CA GLN A 108 -10.21 -10.51 13.63
C GLN A 108 -10.38 -11.77 12.77
N ASN A 109 -10.43 -11.62 11.44
CA ASN A 109 -10.50 -12.74 10.50
C ASN A 109 -9.16 -13.03 9.77
N GLY A 110 -8.06 -12.35 10.13
CA GLY A 110 -6.71 -12.58 9.60
C GLY A 110 -6.49 -12.30 8.10
N GLY A 111 -7.51 -11.84 7.38
CA GLY A 111 -7.47 -11.64 5.94
C GLY A 111 -7.37 -10.18 5.51
N LEU A 112 -6.89 -9.96 4.27
CA LEU A 112 -6.95 -8.67 3.59
C LEU A 112 -8.40 -8.22 3.48
N SER A 113 -8.76 -7.22 4.28
CA SER A 113 -10.13 -6.70 4.36
C SER A 113 -10.14 -5.21 4.07
N VAL A 114 -11.17 -4.80 3.33
CA VAL A 114 -11.45 -3.40 3.05
C VAL A 114 -12.96 -3.21 3.10
N ARG A 115 -13.41 -2.16 3.79
CA ARG A 115 -14.83 -1.88 3.96
C ARG A 115 -15.10 -0.42 3.66
N ALA A 116 -15.85 -0.15 2.60
CA ALA A 116 -16.43 1.16 2.37
C ALA A 116 -17.61 1.36 3.32
N GLY A 117 -17.52 2.34 4.21
CA GLY A 117 -18.62 2.78 5.05
C GLY A 117 -19.73 3.42 4.21
N GLY A 118 -20.97 3.11 4.54
CA GLY A 118 -22.13 3.80 3.99
C GLY A 118 -22.40 5.12 4.70
N ALA A 119 -23.48 5.79 4.30
CA ALA A 119 -24.00 6.93 5.05
C ALA A 119 -24.26 6.55 6.52
N PRO A 120 -23.99 7.45 7.48
CA PRO A 120 -23.54 8.84 7.30
C PRO A 120 -22.02 9.04 7.33
N GLU A 121 -21.25 8.00 7.65
CA GLU A 121 -19.83 8.13 8.01
C GLU A 121 -18.90 8.16 6.79
N TYR A 122 -19.23 7.43 5.72
CA TYR A 122 -18.45 7.37 4.47
C TYR A 122 -16.94 7.07 4.65
N VAL A 123 -16.55 6.44 5.76
CA VAL A 123 -15.16 6.10 6.05
C VAL A 123 -14.79 4.80 5.36
N LEU A 124 -13.64 4.79 4.69
CA LEU A 124 -13.00 3.58 4.19
C LEU A 124 -12.11 2.97 5.27
N LEU A 125 -12.44 1.74 5.68
CA LEU A 125 -11.67 0.99 6.66
C LEU A 125 -10.78 -0.03 5.96
N LEU A 126 -9.50 -0.07 6.35
CA LEU A 126 -8.50 -0.96 5.81
C LEU A 126 -7.91 -1.83 6.93
N SER A 127 -7.85 -3.15 6.72
CA SER A 127 -7.23 -4.03 7.72
C SER A 127 -5.71 -3.85 7.78
N PRO A 128 -5.08 -3.95 8.96
CA PRO A 128 -3.63 -4.00 9.12
C PRO A 128 -2.91 -5.01 8.22
N ALA A 129 -3.52 -6.14 7.86
CA ALA A 129 -2.94 -7.16 6.98
C ALA A 129 -2.48 -6.63 5.61
N TRP A 130 -2.99 -5.47 5.17
CA TRP A 130 -2.50 -4.80 3.96
C TRP A 130 -1.04 -4.36 4.07
N PHE A 131 -0.56 -4.06 5.28
CA PHE A 131 0.86 -3.77 5.52
C PHE A 131 1.72 -4.99 5.20
N ASP A 132 1.39 -6.15 5.78
CA ASP A 132 2.13 -7.39 5.57
C ASP A 132 2.14 -7.79 4.10
N PHE A 133 1.00 -7.64 3.41
CA PHE A 133 0.91 -7.89 1.97
C PHE A 133 1.79 -6.94 1.15
N ILE A 134 1.76 -5.64 1.44
CA ILE A 134 2.59 -4.65 0.74
C ILE A 134 4.08 -4.89 0.99
N SER A 135 4.47 -5.19 2.23
CA SER A 135 5.84 -5.51 2.59
C SER A 135 6.33 -6.77 1.88
N SER A 136 5.53 -7.84 1.88
CA SER A 136 5.84 -9.10 1.17
C SER A 136 5.92 -8.89 -0.36
N ALA A 137 5.05 -8.06 -0.92
CA ALA A 137 5.10 -7.70 -2.33
C ALA A 137 6.37 -6.88 -2.69
N ALA A 138 6.88 -6.07 -1.76
CA ALA A 138 8.11 -5.31 -1.96
C ALA A 138 9.37 -6.18 -1.85
N ASP A 139 9.29 -7.30 -1.13
CA ASP A 139 10.36 -8.27 -0.98
C ASP A 139 9.87 -9.73 -1.12
N PRO A 140 9.75 -10.23 -2.36
CA PRO A 140 9.21 -11.57 -2.62
C PRO A 140 10.15 -12.73 -2.21
N GLY A 141 11.36 -12.45 -1.71
CA GLY A 141 12.41 -13.44 -1.44
C GLY A 141 13.42 -13.59 -2.58
#